data_AF-V4V2F9-F1
#
_entry.id   AF-V4V2F9-F1
#
_cell.length_a   1.000
_cell.length_b   1.000
_cell.length_c   1.000
_cell.angle_alpha   90.00
_cell.angle_beta   90.00
_cell.angle_gamma   90.00
#
_symmetry.space_group_name_H-M   'P 1'
#
loop_
_entity.id
_entity.type
_entity.pdbx_description
1 polymer ?
#
loop_
_entity_poly.entity_id
_entity_poly.type
_entity_poly.pdbx_seq_one_letter_code
_entity_poly.pdbx_strand_id
1 'polypeptide(L)'
;MSTPAVGSFPVNDYDNSSNNNNNNNTEDQESSKKQQQKRSVSLFKLFAFADFYDYILMSLGSIGACVHGVSVPVFFIFFGKLINIIGLAYLFPKTASHKVAKYSLDFVYLSVAILFSSWIEVSCWMYTGERQAAKMRMAYLRSMLNQDISLFDTEASTGEVISAITSDIIVVQDALSEK
;
A
#
# COMPACT_ATOMS: atom_id res chain seq x y z
N MET A 1 81.09 -17.55 62.44
CA MET A 1 79.89 -17.53 63.29
C MET A 1 78.74 -17.97 62.38
N SER A 2 78.54 -19.26 62.10
CA SER A 2 77.74 -20.26 62.88
C SER A 2 76.30 -19.74 63.04
N THR A 3 75.20 -20.29 62.51
CA THR A 3 74.73 -21.67 62.18
C THR A 3 73.39 -21.60 61.37
N PRO A 4 72.80 -22.73 60.88
CA PRO A 4 71.78 -22.82 59.80
C PRO A 4 70.35 -23.29 60.24
N ALA A 5 69.37 -23.33 59.30
CA ALA A 5 68.18 -24.26 59.17
C ALA A 5 67.18 -23.69 58.11
N VAL A 6 66.87 -24.27 56.94
CA VAL A 6 66.05 -25.45 56.50
C VAL A 6 64.52 -25.36 56.71
N GLY A 7 63.76 -25.46 55.59
CA GLY A 7 62.33 -25.85 55.45
C GLY A 7 61.31 -24.70 55.54
N SER A 8 60.30 -24.47 54.68
CA SER A 8 59.42 -25.39 53.93
C SER A 8 58.66 -24.65 52.79
N PHE A 9 58.09 -25.43 51.86
CA PHE A 9 57.34 -25.14 50.62
C PHE A 9 56.18 -24.10 50.66
N PRO A 10 55.68 -23.62 49.49
CA PRO A 10 55.03 -22.31 49.33
C PRO A 10 53.53 -22.33 49.66
N VAL A 11 53.00 -21.18 50.07
CA VAL A 11 51.55 -20.94 50.22
C VAL A 11 51.16 -19.76 49.35
N ASN A 12 50.37 -20.10 48.33
CA ASN A 12 49.44 -19.34 47.51
C ASN A 12 49.41 -17.81 47.60
N ASP A 13 49.50 -17.21 46.40
CA ASP A 13 49.23 -15.81 46.11
C ASP A 13 47.88 -15.33 46.68
N TYR A 14 47.97 -14.18 47.35
CA TYR A 14 46.85 -13.28 47.58
C TYR A 14 46.73 -12.33 46.38
N ASP A 15 45.55 -12.23 45.75
CA ASP A 15 44.88 -10.96 45.44
C ASP A 15 43.51 -11.26 44.80
N ASN A 16 42.37 -10.93 45.41
CA ASN A 16 41.78 -9.60 45.66
C ASN A 16 40.94 -9.09 44.47
N SER A 17 39.63 -9.27 44.66
CA SER A 17 38.55 -8.33 44.37
C SER A 17 38.33 -7.80 42.94
N SER A 18 37.12 -8.13 42.46
CA SER A 18 36.16 -7.26 41.78
C SER A 18 36.60 -6.55 40.49
N ASN A 19 35.89 -6.84 39.40
CA ASN A 19 34.75 -6.02 38.96
C ASN A 19 34.40 -6.32 37.47
N ASN A 20 33.16 -6.76 37.26
CA ASN A 20 32.25 -6.42 36.16
C ASN A 20 32.78 -6.36 34.70
N ASN A 21 32.20 -7.20 33.83
CA ASN A 21 31.46 -6.67 32.67
C ASN A 21 30.63 -7.75 31.96
N ASN A 22 29.32 -7.63 32.14
CA ASN A 22 28.29 -8.08 31.20
C ASN A 22 28.59 -7.52 29.81
N ASN A 23 28.98 -8.35 28.83
CA ASN A 23 29.05 -7.88 27.44
C ASN A 23 28.89 -8.97 26.35
N ASN A 24 28.26 -10.10 26.66
CA ASN A 24 28.12 -11.19 25.67
C ASN A 24 26.69 -11.40 25.14
N ASN A 25 25.70 -10.60 25.55
CA ASN A 25 24.30 -10.74 25.10
C ASN A 25 23.89 -9.74 24.00
N THR A 26 24.79 -8.83 23.61
CA THR A 26 24.45 -7.74 22.68
C THR A 26 24.74 -8.11 21.21
N GLU A 27 25.71 -8.99 20.96
CA GLU A 27 26.14 -9.34 19.59
C GLU A 27 25.18 -10.28 18.85
N ASP A 28 24.49 -11.19 19.57
CA ASP A 28 23.50 -12.11 18.97
C ASP A 28 22.16 -11.44 18.64
N GLN A 29 21.84 -10.30 19.27
CA GLN A 29 20.65 -9.51 18.93
C GLN A 29 20.89 -8.58 17.74
N GLU A 30 22.14 -8.20 17.45
CA GLU A 30 22.46 -7.29 16.36
C GLU A 30 22.49 -7.99 14.99
N SER A 31 22.86 -9.27 14.96
CA SER A 31 22.81 -10.12 13.76
C SER A 31 21.38 -10.44 13.32
N SER A 32 20.44 -10.60 14.26
CA SER A 32 19.01 -10.80 13.96
C SER A 32 18.29 -9.51 13.53
N LYS A 33 18.73 -8.32 13.98
CA LYS A 33 18.15 -7.03 13.54
C LYS A 33 18.60 -6.57 12.15
N LYS A 34 19.76 -7.02 11.66
CA LYS A 34 20.27 -6.62 10.32
C LYS A 34 19.67 -7.42 9.16
N GLN A 35 19.01 -8.56 9.39
CA GLN A 35 18.34 -9.32 8.32
C GLN A 35 16.93 -8.83 7.98
N GLN A 36 16.36 -7.90 8.73
CA GLN A 36 15.13 -7.21 8.36
C GLN A 36 15.45 -6.01 7.46
N GLN A 37 16.31 -6.20 6.46
CA GLN A 37 16.33 -5.33 5.30
C GLN A 37 14.94 -5.41 4.68
N LYS A 38 14.18 -4.32 4.82
CA LYS A 38 12.95 -3.99 4.12
C LYS A 38 13.03 -4.48 2.67
N ARG A 39 12.62 -5.72 2.39
CA ARG A 39 12.51 -6.23 1.02
C ARG A 39 11.41 -5.39 0.38
N SER A 40 11.80 -4.35 -0.33
CA SER A 40 10.89 -3.62 -1.20
C SER A 40 10.47 -4.59 -2.29
N VAL A 41 9.33 -5.23 -2.06
CA VAL A 41 8.62 -5.91 -3.12
C VAL A 41 8.24 -4.86 -4.15
N SER A 42 8.59 -5.13 -5.40
CA SER A 42 8.22 -4.27 -6.52
C SER A 42 6.70 -4.10 -6.56
N LEU A 43 6.20 -2.88 -6.74
CA LEU A 43 4.76 -2.60 -6.85
C LEU A 43 4.09 -3.41 -7.97
N PHE A 44 4.85 -3.76 -9.01
CA PHE A 44 4.36 -4.62 -10.09
C PHE A 44 4.01 -6.04 -9.62
N LYS A 45 4.58 -6.49 -8.50
CA LYS A 45 4.26 -7.79 -7.90
C LYS A 45 2.87 -7.81 -7.25
N LEU A 46 2.30 -6.63 -6.95
CA LEU A 46 0.90 -6.48 -6.52
C LEU A 46 -0.07 -6.95 -7.61
N PHE A 47 0.29 -6.73 -8.87
CA PHE A 47 -0.46 -7.14 -10.06
C PHE A 47 -0.10 -8.56 -10.55
N ALA A 48 0.65 -9.35 -9.79
CA ALA A 48 1.11 -10.66 -10.25
C ALA A 48 -0.04 -11.66 -10.53
N PHE A 49 -1.24 -11.41 -9.98
CA PHE A 49 -2.45 -12.21 -10.20
C PHE A 49 -3.39 -11.63 -11.28
N ALA A 50 -3.01 -10.53 -11.93
CA ALA A 50 -3.79 -9.91 -13.00
C ALA A 50 -3.74 -10.74 -14.30
N ASP A 51 -4.89 -11.00 -14.92
CA ASP A 51 -4.95 -11.61 -16.26
C ASP A 51 -4.96 -10.54 -17.35
N PHE A 52 -4.84 -10.96 -18.62
CA PHE A 52 -5.00 -10.09 -19.79
C PHE A 52 -6.27 -9.20 -19.75
N TYR A 53 -7.40 -9.76 -19.30
CA TYR A 53 -8.62 -8.97 -19.10
C TYR A 53 -8.45 -7.88 -18.03
N ASP A 54 -7.77 -8.18 -16.91
CA ASP A 54 -7.50 -7.17 -15.86
C ASP A 54 -6.64 -6.03 -16.42
N TYR A 55 -5.64 -6.32 -17.26
CA TYR A 55 -4.84 -5.30 -17.92
C TYR A 55 -5.65 -4.40 -18.85
N ILE A 56 -6.61 -4.96 -19.61
CA ILE A 56 -7.51 -4.16 -20.45
C ILE A 56 -8.36 -3.23 -19.59
N LEU A 57 -8.99 -3.75 -18.53
CA LEU A 57 -9.82 -2.94 -17.64
C LEU A 57 -9.02 -1.84 -16.95
N MET A 58 -7.81 -2.14 -16.46
CA MET A 58 -6.91 -1.15 -15.87
C MET A 58 -6.51 -0.06 -16.87
N SER A 59 -6.27 -0.42 -18.13
CA SER A 59 -5.94 0.55 -19.18
C SER A 59 -7.11 1.51 -19.46
N LEU A 60 -8.33 0.97 -19.55
CA LEU A 60 -9.54 1.77 -19.77
C LEU A 60 -9.82 2.68 -18.57
N GLY A 61 -9.70 2.15 -17.35
CA GLY A 61 -9.85 2.93 -16.12
C GLY A 61 -8.78 4.01 -15.97
N SER A 62 -7.56 3.79 -16.50
CA SER A 62 -6.50 4.79 -16.52
C SER A 62 -6.79 5.94 -17.49
N ILE A 63 -7.36 5.63 -18.66
CA ILE A 63 -7.80 6.66 -19.61
C ILE A 63 -8.92 7.52 -18.99
N GLY A 64 -9.90 6.88 -18.33
CA GLY A 64 -10.94 7.58 -17.58
C GLY A 64 -10.38 8.47 -16.46
N ALA A 65 -9.34 8.02 -15.77
CA ALA A 65 -8.63 8.79 -14.75
C ALA A 65 -7.97 10.06 -15.30
N CYS A 66 -7.33 9.97 -16.46
CA CYS A 66 -6.70 11.14 -17.07
C CYS A 66 -7.74 12.20 -17.44
N VAL A 67 -8.86 11.78 -18.03
CA VAL A 67 -9.95 12.69 -18.42
C VAL A 67 -10.61 13.30 -17.17
N HIS A 68 -10.89 12.48 -16.16
CA HIS A 68 -11.47 12.94 -14.90
C HIS A 68 -10.50 13.86 -14.13
N GLY A 69 -9.20 13.58 -14.10
CA GLY A 69 -8.20 14.41 -13.43
C GLY A 69 -8.05 15.82 -14.02
N VAL A 70 -8.27 15.98 -15.33
CA VAL A 70 -8.25 17.29 -16.02
C VAL A 70 -9.59 18.04 -15.91
N SER A 71 -10.63 17.41 -15.35
CA SER A 71 -11.97 17.99 -15.27
C SER A 71 -12.04 19.31 -14.47
N VAL A 72 -11.29 19.43 -13.37
CA VAL A 72 -11.32 20.63 -12.50
C VAL A 72 -10.77 21.87 -13.22
N PRO A 73 -9.57 21.84 -13.83
CA PRO A 73 -9.10 22.95 -14.68
C PRO A 73 -10.09 23.32 -15.80
N VAL A 74 -10.65 22.32 -16.49
CA VAL A 74 -11.63 22.55 -17.56
C VAL A 74 -12.89 23.22 -17.02
N PHE A 75 -13.41 22.75 -15.89
CA PHE A 75 -14.55 23.36 -15.21
C PHE A 75 -14.31 24.85 -14.93
N PHE A 76 -13.14 25.23 -14.40
CA PHE A 76 -12.82 26.63 -14.15
C PHE A 76 -12.75 27.50 -15.42
N ILE A 77 -12.29 26.94 -16.55
CA ILE A 77 -12.30 27.66 -17.84
C ILE A 77 -13.74 27.96 -18.28
N PHE A 78 -14.64 26.97 -18.19
CA PHE A 78 -16.05 27.18 -18.52
C PHE A 78 -16.74 28.13 -17.52
N PHE A 79 -16.38 28.03 -16.25
CA PHE A 79 -16.89 28.90 -15.20
C PHE A 79 -16.50 30.36 -15.40
N GLY A 80 -15.24 30.62 -15.79
CA GLY A 80 -14.80 31.96 -16.17
C GLY A 80 -15.57 32.53 -17.36
N LYS A 81 -15.84 31.70 -18.38
CA LYS A 81 -16.67 32.12 -19.54
C LYS A 81 -18.10 32.47 -19.11
N LEU A 82 -18.70 31.68 -18.22
CA LEU A 82 -20.03 31.94 -17.67
C LEU A 82 -20.08 33.28 -16.93
N ILE A 83 -19.13 33.55 -16.03
CA ILE A 83 -19.04 34.82 -15.29
C ILE A 83 -18.94 36.01 -16.26
N ASN A 84 -18.08 35.91 -17.27
CA ASN A 84 -17.91 36.97 -18.26
C ASN A 84 -19.22 37.29 -19.01
N ILE A 85 -20.00 36.27 -19.35
CA ILE A 85 -21.30 36.45 -20.04
C ILE A 85 -22.33 37.05 -19.10
N ILE A 86 -22.38 36.65 -17.83
CA ILE A 86 -23.27 37.26 -16.84
C ILE A 86 -22.95 38.76 -16.69
N GLY A 87 -21.67 39.13 -16.67
CA GLY A 87 -21.24 40.53 -16.70
C GLY A 87 -21.71 41.28 -17.96
N LEU A 88 -21.62 40.65 -19.14
CA LEU A 88 -22.14 41.23 -20.39
C LEU A 88 -23.66 41.27 -20.44
N ALA A 89 -24.35 40.32 -19.80
CA ALA A 89 -25.80 40.26 -19.73
C ALA A 89 -26.39 41.41 -18.91
N TYR A 90 -25.67 41.82 -17.88
CA TYR A 90 -25.98 43.01 -17.09
C TYR A 90 -25.89 44.29 -17.94
N LEU A 91 -24.90 44.40 -18.84
CA LEU A 91 -24.74 45.55 -19.73
C LEU A 91 -25.69 45.52 -20.95
N PHE A 92 -25.97 44.35 -21.53
CA PHE A 92 -26.72 44.19 -22.78
C PHE A 92 -27.75 43.04 -22.71
N PRO A 93 -28.90 43.24 -22.03
CA PRO A 93 -29.82 42.15 -21.67
C PRO A 93 -30.50 41.46 -22.87
N LYS A 94 -30.73 42.17 -23.99
CA LYS A 94 -31.44 41.61 -25.16
C LYS A 94 -30.64 40.59 -25.97
N THR A 95 -29.30 40.63 -25.89
CA THR A 95 -28.41 39.73 -26.67
C THR A 95 -27.83 38.60 -25.80
N ALA A 96 -28.09 38.64 -24.50
CA ALA A 96 -27.45 37.78 -23.52
C ALA A 96 -28.12 36.43 -23.32
N SER A 97 -29.46 36.36 -23.42
CA SER A 97 -30.23 35.15 -23.15
C SER A 97 -29.79 33.96 -24.02
N HIS A 98 -29.61 34.18 -25.33
CA HIS A 98 -29.17 33.14 -26.26
C HIS A 98 -27.73 32.66 -25.97
N LYS A 99 -26.83 33.57 -25.56
CA LYS A 99 -25.46 33.20 -25.19
C LYS A 99 -25.45 32.39 -23.90
N VAL A 100 -26.14 32.84 -22.85
CA VAL A 100 -26.22 32.12 -21.56
C VAL A 100 -26.76 30.70 -21.76
N ALA A 101 -27.82 30.53 -22.56
CA ALA A 101 -28.38 29.20 -22.85
C ALA A 101 -27.36 28.26 -23.51
N LYS A 102 -26.58 28.76 -24.48
CA LYS A 102 -25.53 27.96 -25.14
C LYS A 102 -24.46 27.48 -24.17
N TYR A 103 -23.94 28.36 -23.32
CA TYR A 103 -22.88 27.98 -22.37
C TYR A 103 -23.41 27.10 -21.21
N SER A 104 -24.66 27.28 -20.80
CA SER A 104 -25.31 26.35 -19.87
C SER A 104 -25.38 24.94 -20.45
N LEU A 105 -25.62 24.82 -21.76
CA LEU A 105 -25.67 23.54 -22.46
C LEU A 105 -24.28 22.90 -22.55
N ASP A 106 -23.22 23.70 -22.77
CA ASP A 106 -21.83 23.23 -22.70
C ASP A 106 -21.48 22.65 -21.31
N PHE A 107 -21.98 23.25 -20.22
CA PHE A 107 -21.83 22.71 -18.87
C PHE A 107 -22.49 21.34 -18.70
N VAL A 108 -23.68 21.14 -19.27
CA VAL A 108 -24.37 19.84 -19.24
C VAL A 108 -23.53 18.79 -19.95
N TYR A 109 -22.98 19.08 -21.14
CA TYR A 109 -22.11 18.15 -21.83
C TYR A 109 -20.84 17.82 -21.04
N LEU A 110 -20.23 18.83 -20.41
CA LEU A 110 -19.06 18.63 -19.56
C LEU A 110 -19.39 17.71 -18.38
N SER A 111 -20.50 17.95 -17.67
CA SER A 111 -20.93 17.10 -16.54
C SER A 111 -21.19 15.67 -16.96
N VAL A 112 -21.84 15.44 -18.11
CA VAL A 112 -22.09 14.10 -18.64
C VAL A 112 -20.77 13.39 -18.94
N ALA A 113 -19.82 14.08 -19.60
CA ALA A 113 -18.51 13.51 -19.89
C ALA A 113 -17.73 13.14 -18.62
N ILE A 114 -17.70 14.03 -17.62
CA ILE A 114 -17.03 13.79 -16.34
C ILE A 114 -17.68 12.62 -15.61
N LEU A 115 -19.01 12.55 -15.59
CA LEU A 115 -19.76 11.49 -14.91
C LEU A 115 -19.43 10.11 -15.51
N PHE A 116 -19.47 9.97 -16.82
CA PHE A 116 -19.11 8.71 -17.47
C PHE A 116 -17.63 8.37 -17.28
N SER A 117 -16.74 9.37 -17.35
CA SER A 117 -15.31 9.17 -17.14
C SER A 117 -14.99 8.67 -15.73
N SER A 118 -15.58 9.31 -14.72
CA SER A 118 -15.43 8.94 -13.30
C SER A 118 -16.05 7.56 -13.03
N TRP A 119 -17.23 7.27 -13.60
CA TRP A 119 -17.87 5.97 -13.43
C TRP A 119 -17.02 4.84 -14.00
N ILE A 120 -16.50 5.00 -15.23
CA ILE A 120 -15.66 3.99 -15.89
C ILE A 120 -14.36 3.80 -15.11
N GLU A 121 -13.72 4.89 -14.69
CA GLU A 121 -12.54 4.84 -13.84
C GLU A 121 -12.80 3.99 -12.59
N VAL A 122 -13.72 4.40 -11.71
CA VAL A 122 -13.95 3.72 -10.42
C VAL A 122 -14.39 2.29 -10.63
N SER A 123 -15.31 2.03 -11.57
CA SER A 123 -15.81 0.68 -11.83
C SER A 123 -14.72 -0.28 -12.30
N CYS A 124 -13.83 0.18 -13.19
CA CYS A 124 -12.76 -0.68 -13.73
C CYS A 124 -11.73 -1.04 -12.65
N TRP A 125 -11.36 -0.09 -11.79
CA TRP A 125 -10.39 -0.31 -10.71
C TRP A 125 -10.98 -1.19 -9.61
N MET A 126 -12.22 -0.94 -9.19
CA MET A 126 -12.91 -1.76 -8.20
C MET A 126 -13.10 -3.22 -8.66
N TYR A 127 -13.59 -3.42 -9.89
CA TYR A 127 -13.78 -4.76 -10.43
C TYR A 127 -12.47 -5.53 -10.57
N THR A 128 -11.41 -4.87 -11.02
CA THR A 128 -10.09 -5.49 -11.16
C THR A 128 -9.50 -5.87 -9.80
N GLY A 129 -9.63 -5.00 -8.79
CA GLY A 129 -9.15 -5.28 -7.44
C GLY A 129 -9.89 -6.44 -6.77
N GLU A 130 -11.22 -6.50 -6.90
CA GLU A 130 -12.03 -7.63 -6.41
C GLU A 130 -11.59 -8.95 -7.06
N ARG A 131 -11.41 -8.95 -8.39
CA ARG A 131 -11.03 -10.15 -9.14
C ARG A 131 -9.62 -10.62 -8.80
N GLN A 132 -8.66 -9.72 -8.61
CA GLN A 132 -7.31 -10.08 -8.15
C GLN A 132 -7.32 -10.62 -6.73
N ALA A 133 -8.08 -10.01 -5.82
CA ALA A 133 -8.23 -10.48 -4.45
C ALA A 133 -8.87 -11.88 -4.39
N ALA A 134 -9.90 -12.14 -5.19
CA ALA A 134 -10.53 -13.46 -5.28
C ALA A 134 -9.56 -14.54 -5.74
N LYS A 135 -8.70 -14.25 -6.74
CA LYS A 135 -7.65 -15.18 -7.18
C LYS A 135 -6.60 -15.42 -6.10
N MET A 136 -6.17 -14.37 -5.39
CA MET A 136 -5.24 -14.51 -4.27
C MET A 136 -5.82 -15.41 -3.17
N ARG A 137 -7.10 -15.20 -2.79
CA ARG A 137 -7.81 -16.04 -1.82
C ARG A 137 -7.91 -17.49 -2.28
N MET A 138 -8.18 -17.73 -3.56
CA MET A 138 -8.29 -19.09 -4.12
C MET A 138 -6.94 -19.81 -4.15
N ALA A 139 -5.87 -19.13 -4.59
CA ALA A 139 -4.51 -19.68 -4.60
C ALA A 139 -4.01 -19.96 -3.18
N TYR A 140 -4.34 -19.08 -2.24
CA TYR A 140 -4.07 -19.24 -0.82
C TYR A 140 -4.78 -20.47 -0.23
N LEU A 141 -6.10 -20.57 -0.38
CA LEU A 141 -6.88 -21.71 0.12
C LEU A 141 -6.39 -23.04 -0.45
N ARG A 142 -6.07 -23.07 -1.76
CA ARG A 142 -5.52 -24.26 -2.41
C ARG A 142 -4.17 -24.68 -1.82
N SER A 143 -3.31 -23.72 -1.49
CA SER A 143 -2.01 -24.01 -0.88
C SER A 143 -2.18 -24.54 0.54
N MET A 144 -3.13 -24.00 1.31
CA MET A 144 -3.47 -24.46 2.66
C MET A 144 -4.00 -25.90 2.67
N LEU A 145 -4.91 -26.25 1.75
CA LEU A 145 -5.47 -27.60 1.66
C LEU A 145 -4.45 -28.67 1.24
N ASN A 146 -3.33 -28.25 0.64
CA ASN A 146 -2.25 -29.14 0.21
C ASN A 146 -1.10 -29.25 1.24
N GLN A 147 -1.21 -28.62 2.42
CA GLN A 147 -0.20 -28.77 3.48
C GLN A 147 -0.38 -30.07 4.26
N ASP A 148 0.74 -30.73 4.60
CA ASP A 148 0.75 -31.99 5.34
C ASP A 148 0.14 -31.86 6.74
N ILE A 149 -0.57 -32.91 7.18
CA ILE A 149 -1.25 -32.98 8.49
C ILE A 149 -0.31 -32.72 9.68
N SER A 150 0.99 -32.97 9.51
CA SER A 150 2.05 -32.70 10.51
C SER A 150 2.18 -31.21 10.88
N LEU A 151 1.84 -30.29 9.97
CA LEU A 151 1.92 -28.85 10.20
C LEU A 151 0.69 -28.35 11.00
N PHE A 152 -0.47 -28.97 10.76
CA PHE A 152 -1.71 -28.68 11.47
C PHE A 152 -1.72 -29.18 12.92
N ASP A 153 -0.96 -30.24 13.23
CA ASP A 153 -0.92 -30.85 14.56
C ASP A 153 0.11 -30.21 15.51
N THR A 154 1.07 -29.45 14.97
CA THR A 154 2.15 -28.81 15.74
C THR A 154 1.86 -27.35 16.11
N GLU A 155 0.93 -26.69 15.41
CA GLU A 155 0.78 -25.24 15.45
C GLU A 155 -0.64 -24.82 15.88
N ALA A 156 -0.83 -24.60 17.19
CA ALA A 156 -1.98 -23.87 17.73
C ALA A 156 -2.08 -22.41 17.21
N SER A 157 -1.06 -21.93 16.49
CA SER A 157 -0.95 -20.62 15.82
C SER A 157 -1.48 -20.61 14.38
N THR A 158 -1.83 -21.76 13.78
CA THR A 158 -2.27 -21.85 12.36
C THR A 158 -3.46 -20.91 12.06
N GLY A 159 -4.41 -20.79 12.99
CA GLY A 159 -5.56 -19.87 12.85
C GLY A 159 -5.18 -18.39 12.81
N GLU A 160 -4.14 -17.99 13.55
CA GLU A 160 -3.63 -16.61 13.57
C GLU A 160 -2.92 -16.26 12.26
N VAL A 161 -2.11 -17.18 11.74
CA VAL A 161 -1.45 -17.03 10.42
C VAL A 161 -2.48 -16.92 9.30
N ILE A 162 -3.56 -17.71 9.34
CA ILE A 162 -4.63 -17.65 8.33
C ILE A 162 -5.34 -16.29 8.35
N SER A 163 -5.65 -15.81 9.56
CA SER A 163 -6.29 -14.50 9.74
C SER A 163 -5.40 -13.38 9.22
N ALA A 164 -4.09 -13.43 9.51
CA ALA A 164 -3.11 -12.47 9.05
C ALA A 164 -3.05 -12.39 7.51
N ILE A 165 -2.95 -13.53 6.81
CA ILE A 165 -2.89 -13.55 5.34
C ILE A 165 -4.18 -13.03 4.71
N THR A 166 -5.33 -13.36 5.28
CA THR A 166 -6.63 -12.87 4.78
C THR A 166 -6.73 -11.35 4.95
N SER A 167 -6.28 -10.83 6.09
CA SER A 167 -6.19 -9.39 6.35
C SER A 167 -5.26 -8.70 5.35
N ASP A 168 -4.09 -9.28 5.07
CA ASP A 168 -3.15 -8.73 4.09
C ASP A 168 -3.74 -8.66 2.68
N ILE A 169 -4.51 -9.68 2.27
CA ILE A 169 -5.20 -9.66 0.97
C ILE A 169 -6.26 -8.57 0.91
N ILE A 170 -6.97 -8.29 2.01
CA ILE A 170 -7.94 -7.19 2.07
C ILE A 170 -7.21 -5.85 1.91
N VAL A 171 -6.10 -5.64 2.62
CA VAL A 171 -5.29 -4.41 2.48
C VAL A 171 -4.79 -4.23 1.04
N VAL A 172 -4.36 -5.31 0.39
CA VAL A 172 -3.97 -5.28 -1.03
C VAL A 172 -5.16 -4.97 -1.94
N GLN A 173 -6.31 -5.58 -1.69
CA GLN A 173 -7.54 -5.33 -2.45
C GLN A 173 -7.94 -3.86 -2.35
N ASP A 174 -7.94 -3.32 -1.13
CA ASP A 174 -8.27 -1.92 -0.87
C ASP A 174 -7.28 -1.01 -1.60
N ALA A 175 -5.97 -1.26 -1.47
CA ALA A 175 -4.95 -0.48 -2.18
C ALA A 175 -5.06 -0.52 -3.72
N LEU A 176 -5.62 -1.59 -4.30
CA LEU A 176 -5.83 -1.74 -5.74
C LEU A 176 -7.17 -1.14 -6.21
N SER A 177 -8.19 -1.18 -5.35
CA SER A 177 -9.56 -0.81 -5.69
C SER A 177 -9.89 0.64 -5.31
N GLU A 178 -9.15 1.19 -4.34
CA GLU A 178 -9.35 2.53 -3.81
C GLU A 178 -8.83 3.56 -4.82
N LYS A 179 -9.77 4.38 -5.33
CA LYS A 179 -9.51 5.41 -6.32
C LYS A 179 -10.48 6.57 -6.21
#